data_AF-A0A7V8A821-F1
#
_entry.id   AF-A0A7V8A821-F1
#
_cell.length_a   1.000
_cell.length_b   1.000
_cell.length_c   1.000
_cell.angle_alpha   90.00
_cell.angle_beta   90.00
_cell.angle_gamma   90.00
#
_symmetry.space_group_name_H-M   'P 1'
#
loop_
_entity.id
_entity.type
_entity.pdbx_description
1 polymer ?
#
loop_
_entity_poly.entity_id
_entity_poly.type
_entity_poly.pdbx_seq_one_letter_code
_entity_poly.pdbx_strand_id
1 'polypeptide(L)'
;SLHDAKLPYIVVLTDPTTGGVTASYAMLGDVHIAEPGALICFAGPRVIEQTIRQKLPPGFQTAEYLKEHGMVDMVVARKDLRATIGRLLALLLPNNVAA
;
A
#
# COMPACT_ATOMS: atom_id res chain seq x y z
N SER A 1 -2.41 12.53 16.90
CA SER A 1 -2.52 11.73 15.66
C SER A 1 -2.72 10.25 16.02
N LEU A 2 -2.96 9.34 15.06
CA LEU A 2 -3.02 7.89 15.35
C LEU A 2 -1.71 7.39 15.97
N HIS A 3 -0.58 7.89 15.48
CA HIS A 3 0.75 7.62 16.02
C HIS A 3 0.88 8.02 17.50
N ASP A 4 0.47 9.24 17.87
CA ASP A 4 0.55 9.70 19.28
C ASP A 4 -0.37 8.89 20.21
N ALA A 5 -1.50 8.43 19.67
CA ALA A 5 -2.44 7.55 20.36
C ALA A 5 -2.00 6.07 20.37
N LYS A 6 -0.87 5.73 19.73
CA LYS A 6 -0.36 4.36 19.55
C LYS A 6 -1.40 3.41 18.95
N LEU A 7 -2.15 3.91 17.96
CA LEU A 7 -3.13 3.13 17.22
C LEU A 7 -2.57 2.73 15.85
N PRO A 8 -2.72 1.47 15.42
CA PRO A 8 -2.19 1.01 14.13
C PRO A 8 -2.90 1.69 12.96
N TYR A 9 -2.12 2.18 12.00
CA TYR A 9 -2.59 2.71 10.73
C TYR A 9 -2.27 1.73 9.60
N ILE A 10 -3.28 0.97 9.18
CA ILE A 10 -3.16 0.02 8.07
C ILE A 10 -3.72 0.67 6.81
N VAL A 11 -2.94 0.70 5.74
CA VAL A 11 -3.34 1.23 4.45
C VAL A 11 -3.61 0.09 3.48
N VAL A 12 -4.75 0.15 2.79
CA VAL A 12 -5.09 -0.74 1.69
C VAL A 12 -5.03 0.05 0.38
N LEU A 13 -3.99 -0.20 -0.40
CA LEU A 13 -3.75 0.39 -1.72
C LEU A 13 -4.55 -0.38 -2.77
N THR A 14 -5.44 0.32 -3.46
CA THR A 14 -6.32 -0.27 -4.49
C THR A 14 -6.05 0.36 -5.85
N ASP A 15 -6.53 -0.29 -6.91
CA ASP A 15 -6.27 0.14 -8.26
C ASP A 15 -7.20 1.31 -8.70
N PRO A 16 -6.67 2.45 -9.16
CA PRO A 16 -5.30 2.94 -9.00
C PRO A 16 -5.17 3.84 -7.76
N THR A 17 -4.00 3.84 -7.11
CA THR A 17 -3.63 4.82 -6.07
C THR A 17 -2.51 5.68 -6.63
N THR A 18 -2.77 6.97 -6.92
CA THR A 18 -1.78 7.80 -7.63
C THR A 18 -1.62 9.23 -7.14
N GLY A 19 -0.59 9.91 -7.62
CA GLY A 19 -0.39 11.35 -7.44
C GLY A 19 -0.28 11.77 -5.97
N GLY A 20 -1.00 12.84 -5.62
CA GLY A 20 -0.95 13.41 -4.27
C GLY A 20 -1.40 12.43 -3.16
N VAL A 21 -2.27 11.47 -3.47
CA VAL A 21 -2.69 10.44 -2.50
C VAL A 21 -1.51 9.54 -2.15
N THR A 22 -0.81 8.99 -3.16
CA THR A 22 0.43 8.24 -2.92
C THR A 22 1.54 9.07 -2.29
N ALA A 23 1.60 10.37 -2.57
CA ALA A 23 2.61 11.26 -1.96
C ALA A 23 2.20 11.79 -0.57
N SER A 24 1.17 11.22 0.06
CA SER A 24 0.68 11.66 1.37
C SER A 24 0.28 10.48 2.24
N TYR A 25 -0.93 10.50 2.82
CA TYR A 25 -1.37 9.56 3.83
C TYR A 25 -1.30 8.09 3.38
N ALA A 26 -1.44 7.80 2.08
CA ALA A 26 -1.40 6.43 1.57
C ALA A 26 -0.01 5.77 1.67
N MET A 27 1.06 6.52 1.96
CA MET A 27 2.42 5.98 2.18
C MET A 27 2.94 6.21 3.61
N LEU A 28 2.04 6.59 4.54
CA LEU A 28 2.38 6.81 5.96
C LEU A 28 1.81 5.71 6.87
N GLY A 29 1.34 4.60 6.29
CA GLY A 29 0.83 3.46 7.05
C GLY A 29 1.94 2.71 7.79
N ASP A 30 1.59 2.12 8.93
CA ASP A 30 2.45 1.15 9.62
C ASP A 30 2.54 -0.16 8.82
N VAL A 31 1.48 -0.50 8.08
CA VAL A 31 1.42 -1.65 7.17
C VAL A 31 0.71 -1.24 5.88
N HIS A 32 1.37 -1.46 4.74
CA HIS A 32 0.84 -1.28 3.40
C HIS A 32 0.42 -2.63 2.80
N ILE A 33 -0.88 -2.80 2.60
CA ILE A 33 -1.46 -3.91 1.86
C ILE A 33 -1.86 -3.41 0.48
N ALA A 34 -1.58 -4.16 -0.57
CA ALA A 34 -2.07 -3.87 -1.91
C ALA A 34 -2.89 -5.05 -2.45
N GLU A 35 -3.82 -4.76 -3.34
CA GLU A 35 -4.50 -5.80 -4.11
C GLU A 35 -3.66 -6.25 -5.32
N PRO A 36 -3.80 -7.51 -5.79
CA PRO A 36 -3.04 -8.01 -6.92
C PRO A 36 -3.20 -7.15 -8.17
N GLY A 37 -2.07 -6.83 -8.81
CA GLY A 37 -2.02 -6.03 -10.03
C GLY A 37 -2.36 -4.54 -9.88
N ALA A 38 -2.62 -4.03 -8.67
CA ALA A 38 -2.98 -2.63 -8.48
C ALA A 38 -1.87 -1.68 -8.91
N LEU A 39 -2.21 -0.61 -9.64
CA LEU A 39 -1.27 0.44 -10.03
C LEU A 39 -1.11 1.46 -8.91
N ILE A 40 0.11 1.62 -8.42
CA ILE A 40 0.45 2.51 -7.32
C ILE A 40 1.62 3.41 -7.75
N CYS A 41 1.37 4.70 -7.91
CA CYS A 41 2.39 5.60 -8.45
C CYS A 41 2.20 7.09 -8.15
N PHE A 42 3.27 7.80 -7.82
CA PHE A 42 3.21 9.27 -7.80
C PHE A 42 3.02 9.83 -9.23
N ALA A 43 3.94 9.53 -10.13
CA ALA A 43 3.84 9.85 -11.56
C ALA A 43 3.48 8.60 -12.35
N GLY A 44 2.48 8.71 -13.24
CA GLY A 44 2.02 7.57 -14.04
C GLY A 44 3.09 7.07 -15.03
N PRO A 45 3.05 5.78 -15.44
CA PRO A 45 4.06 5.17 -16.31
C PRO A 45 4.32 5.97 -17.59
N ARG A 46 3.25 6.43 -18.25
CA ARG A 46 3.34 7.22 -19.49
C ARG A 46 4.15 8.50 -19.32
N VAL A 47 3.97 9.21 -18.19
CA VAL A 47 4.69 10.45 -17.91
C VAL A 47 6.18 10.15 -17.72
N ILE A 48 6.49 9.10 -16.96
CA ILE A 48 7.88 8.70 -16.70
C ILE A 48 8.57 8.29 -18.00
N GLU A 49 7.96 7.43 -18.83
CA GLU A 49 8.52 7.00 -20.12
C GLU A 49 8.81 8.18 -21.05
N GLN A 50 7.91 9.18 -21.09
CA GLN A 50 8.12 10.39 -21.89
C GLN A 50 9.30 11.22 -21.38
N THR A 51 9.52 11.27 -20.06
CA THR A 51 10.63 12.00 -19.44
C THR A 51 11.97 11.29 -19.65
N ILE A 52 12.06 9.99 -19.40
CA ILE A 52 13.32 9.23 -19.50
C ILE A 52 13.63 8.71 -20.92
N ARG A 53 12.64 8.77 -21.83
CA ARG A 53 12.71 8.26 -23.22
C ARG A 53 13.13 6.79 -23.32
N GLN A 54 12.71 5.99 -22.35
CA GLN A 54 12.95 4.55 -22.28
C GLN A 54 11.65 3.83 -21.89
N LYS A 55 11.54 2.55 -22.26
CA LYS A 55 10.43 1.71 -21.82
C LYS A 55 10.63 1.31 -20.37
N LEU A 56 9.54 1.27 -19.61
CA LEU A 56 9.58 0.78 -18.24
C LEU A 56 9.63 -0.76 -18.19
N PRO A 57 10.22 -1.35 -17.13
CA PRO A 57 10.17 -2.78 -16.91
C PRO A 57 8.72 -3.30 -16.86
N PRO A 58 8.48 -4.56 -17.27
CA PRO A 58 7.18 -5.20 -17.08
C PRO A 58 6.76 -5.16 -15.61
N GLY A 59 5.50 -4.82 -15.36
CA GLY A 59 4.96 -4.74 -14.00
C GLY A 59 5.45 -3.53 -13.19
N PHE A 60 6.20 -2.60 -13.76
CA PHE A 60 6.60 -1.37 -13.05
C PHE A 60 5.37 -0.68 -12.41
N GLN A 61 5.50 -0.28 -11.15
CA GLN A 61 4.43 0.34 -10.33
C GLN A 61 3.23 -0.56 -10.00
N THR A 62 3.26 -1.85 -10.34
CA THR A 62 2.26 -2.81 -9.83
C THR A 62 2.51 -3.14 -8.36
N ALA A 63 1.46 -3.61 -7.68
CA ALA A 63 1.52 -4.10 -6.31
C ALA A 63 2.64 -5.13 -6.09
N GLU A 64 2.81 -6.08 -7.01
CA GLU A 64 3.85 -7.11 -6.96
C GLU A 64 5.25 -6.52 -7.08
N TYR A 65 5.45 -5.65 -8.07
CA TYR A 65 6.72 -4.96 -8.25
C TYR A 65 7.09 -4.13 -7.02
N LEU A 66 6.14 -3.38 -6.46
CA LEU A 66 6.38 -2.57 -5.28
C LEU A 66 6.64 -3.40 -4.03
N LYS A 67 6.04 -4.59 -3.91
CA LYS A 67 6.34 -5.53 -2.85
C LYS A 67 7.77 -6.06 -2.94
N GLU A 68 8.24 -6.38 -4.14
CA GLU A 68 9.63 -6.81 -4.37
C GLU A 68 10.64 -5.70 -4.04
N HIS A 69 10.24 -4.43 -4.14
CA HIS A 69 11.08 -3.26 -3.86
C HIS A 69 10.87 -2.65 -2.45
N GLY A 70 10.11 -3.33 -1.58
CA GLY A 70 9.96 -2.95 -0.17
C GLY A 70 9.01 -1.78 0.10
N MET A 71 8.17 -1.40 -0.87
CA MET A 71 7.20 -0.30 -0.72
C MET A 71 5.79 -0.79 -0.37
N VAL A 72 5.51 -2.08 -0.58
CA VAL A 72 4.27 -2.77 -0.18
C VAL A 72 4.65 -3.97 0.68
N ASP A 73 4.02 -4.15 1.83
CA ASP A 73 4.32 -5.28 2.72
C ASP A 73 3.66 -6.57 2.23
N MET A 74 2.41 -6.46 1.77
CA MET A 74 1.59 -7.62 1.41
C MET A 74 0.77 -7.37 0.15
N VAL A 75 0.72 -8.36 -0.75
CA VAL A 75 -0.24 -8.41 -1.86
C VAL A 75 -1.32 -9.43 -1.50
N VAL A 76 -2.56 -8.98 -1.33
CA VAL A 76 -3.66 -9.79 -0.76
C VAL A 76 -4.90 -9.68 -1.64
N ALA A 77 -5.41 -10.82 -2.08
CA ALA A 77 -6.67 -10.86 -2.84
C ALA A 77 -7.83 -10.32 -2.01
N ARG A 78 -8.76 -9.60 -2.65
CA ARG A 78 -9.87 -8.91 -1.98
C ARG A 78 -10.68 -9.78 -1.02
N LYS A 79 -10.94 -11.04 -1.39
CA LYS A 79 -11.67 -12.01 -0.56
C LYS A 79 -10.98 -12.31 0.78
N ASP A 80 -9.66 -12.16 0.84
CA ASP A 80 -8.82 -12.50 2.00
C ASP A 80 -8.46 -11.26 2.83
N LEU A 81 -8.81 -10.04 2.37
CA LEU A 81 -8.51 -8.78 3.07
C LEU A 81 -9.14 -8.73 4.46
N ARG A 82 -10.42 -9.10 4.60
CA ARG A 82 -11.12 -9.07 5.89
C ARG A 82 -10.40 -9.89 6.96
N ALA A 83 -10.03 -11.12 6.60
CA ALA A 83 -9.31 -12.02 7.51
C ALA A 83 -7.91 -11.50 7.82
N THR A 84 -7.21 -10.96 6.81
CA THR A 84 -5.84 -10.44 6.97
C THR A 84 -5.79 -9.21 7.85
N ILE A 85 -6.65 -8.22 7.60
CA ILE A 85 -6.75 -7.01 8.41
C ILE A 85 -7.16 -7.36 9.84
N GLY A 86 -8.10 -8.29 10.02
CA GLY A 86 -8.49 -8.76 11.36
C GLY A 86 -7.32 -9.35 12.15
N ARG A 87 -6.46 -10.16 11.51
CA ARG A 87 -5.24 -10.69 12.14
C ARG A 87 -4.25 -9.60 12.50
N LEU A 88 -4.01 -8.65 11.60
CA LEU A 88 -3.09 -7.53 11.86
C LEU A 88 -3.58 -6.68 13.03
N LEU A 89 -4.86 -6.33 13.06
CA LEU A 89 -5.45 -5.60 14.18
C LEU A 89 -5.34 -6.38 15.49
N ALA A 90 -5.62 -7.69 15.49
CA ALA A 90 -5.48 -8.51 16.69
C ALA A 90 -4.03 -8.58 17.22
N LEU A 91 -3.03 -8.49 16.33
CA LEU A 91 -1.62 -8.49 16.71
C LEU A 91 -1.11 -7.12 17.17
N LEU A 92 -1.62 -6.04 16.56
CA LEU A 92 -1.09 -4.69 16.74
C LEU A 92 -1.88 -3.85 17.75
N LEU A 93 -3.16 -4.17 17.98
CA LEU A 93 -3.95 -3.44 18.96
C LEU A 93 -3.50 -3.77 20.38
N PRO A 94 -3.42 -2.77 21.28
CA PRO A 94 -3.12 -3.03 22.68
C PRO A 94 -4.24 -3.87 23.32
N ASN A 95 -3.86 -4.80 24.20
CA ASN A 95 -4.79 -5.66 24.97
C ASN A 95 -5.84 -4.87 25.78
N ASN A 96 -5.63 -3.57 25.98
CA ASN A 96 -6.48 -2.71 26.80
C ASN A 96 -7.59 -2.00 26.02
N VAL A 97 -7.62 -2.15 24.68
CA VAL A 97 -8.63 -1.53 23.79
C VAL A 97 -9.78 -2.50 23.50
N ALA A 98 -9.61 -3.79 23.80
CA ALA A 98 -10.61 -4.84 23.61
C ALA A 98 -11.55 -5.06 24.82
N ALA A 99 -11.53 -4.15 25.79
CA ALA A 99 -12.36 -4.19 27.00
C ALA A 99 -13.51 -3.17 26.94
#